data_AF-R1G5P7-F1
#
_entry.id   AF-R1G5P7-F1
#
_cell.length_a   1.000
_cell.length_b   1.000
_cell.length_c   1.000
_cell.angle_alpha   90.00
_cell.angle_beta   90.00
_cell.angle_gamma   90.00
#
_symmetry.space_group_name_H-M   'P 1'
#
loop_
_entity.id
_entity.type
_entity.pdbx_description
1 polymer ?
#
loop_
_entity_poly.entity_id
_entity_poly.type
_entity_poly.pdbx_seq_one_letter_code
_entity_poly.pdbx_strand_id
1 'polypeptide(L)'
;MANNPPPFLFLLVILLFLYLSPDPQAPVASRRLERIVDHEAGALETLNNSTFGDLQVGGEDERWLNLTGLKKEHGFHWELLDSVRDRARDQARYVLGEDTVGLIDGSSDRYPLLYHNLTGFVQGTWRQTGSYHGPHVNLSAITPHGTYSSKEWSRNVSSIDGDIRIHFREKEHGEAWNTSARRIAARVTLGEDTSYGNWWDMRLHGVHMVDTGTILLTTTSEK
;
A
#
# COMPACT_ATOMS: atom_id res chain seq x y z
N MET A 1 -33.65 -32.60 54.43
CA MET A 1 -32.18 -32.44 54.49
C MET A 1 -31.67 -32.48 53.07
N ALA A 2 -31.37 -31.33 52.48
CA ALA A 2 -30.83 -31.23 51.13
C ALA A 2 -29.30 -31.16 51.24
N ASN A 3 -28.62 -32.21 50.78
CA ASN A 3 -27.16 -32.25 50.71
C ASN A 3 -26.72 -31.35 49.56
N ASN A 4 -26.35 -30.10 49.87
CA ASN A 4 -25.61 -29.27 48.92
C ASN A 4 -24.27 -29.97 48.65
N PRO A 5 -23.91 -30.25 47.38
CA PRO A 5 -22.61 -30.82 47.08
C PRO A 5 -21.50 -29.87 47.58
N PRO A 6 -20.41 -30.40 48.16
CA PRO A 6 -19.34 -29.55 48.67
C PRO A 6 -18.76 -28.71 47.52
N PRO A 7 -18.38 -27.44 47.76
CA PRO A 7 -17.86 -26.53 46.72
C PRO A 7 -16.67 -27.10 45.94
N PHE A 8 -15.94 -28.02 46.57
CA PHE A 8 -14.86 -28.80 45.95
C PHE A 8 -15.34 -29.69 44.79
N LEU A 9 -16.52 -30.31 44.90
CA LEU A 9 -17.07 -31.17 43.85
C LEU A 9 -17.44 -30.36 42.60
N PHE A 10 -17.97 -29.15 42.81
CA PHE A 10 -18.28 -28.23 41.73
C PHE A 10 -17.01 -27.74 41.03
N LEU A 11 -15.98 -27.39 41.82
CA LEU A 11 -14.67 -26.99 41.29
C LEU A 11 -13.96 -28.13 40.54
N LEU A 12 -14.08 -29.37 41.03
CA LEU A 12 -13.57 -30.57 40.37
C LEU A 12 -14.29 -30.81 39.04
N VAL A 13 -15.62 -30.66 38.99
CA VAL A 13 -16.40 -30.81 37.75
C VAL A 13 -16.03 -29.71 36.74
N ILE A 14 -15.80 -28.47 37.17
CA ILE A 14 -15.33 -27.40 36.28
C ILE A 14 -13.92 -27.69 35.75
N LEU A 15 -12.99 -28.12 36.61
CA LEU A 15 -11.63 -28.50 36.19
C LEU A 15 -11.65 -29.68 35.22
N LEU A 16 -12.50 -30.67 35.49
CA LEU A 16 -12.68 -31.82 34.61
C LEU A 16 -13.31 -31.40 33.28
N PHE A 17 -14.29 -30.50 33.30
CA PHE A 17 -14.90 -29.94 32.09
C PHE A 17 -13.89 -29.12 31.27
N LEU A 18 -13.03 -28.32 31.90
CA LEU A 18 -11.96 -27.59 31.22
C LEU A 18 -10.87 -28.52 30.67
N TYR A 19 -10.58 -29.62 31.36
CA TYR A 19 -9.56 -30.58 30.94
C TYR A 19 -10.04 -31.50 29.81
N LEU A 20 -11.33 -31.87 29.80
CA LEU A 20 -11.93 -32.73 28.78
C LEU A 20 -12.62 -31.97 27.64
N SER A 21 -12.82 -30.65 27.76
CA SER A 21 -13.28 -29.84 26.63
C SER A 21 -12.12 -29.69 25.66
N PRO A 22 -12.20 -30.29 24.45
CA PRO A 22 -11.20 -30.00 23.43
C PRO A 22 -11.26 -28.50 23.15
N ASP A 23 -10.10 -27.85 23.15
CA ASP A 23 -10.00 -26.46 22.70
C ASP A 23 -10.72 -26.35 21.35
N PRO A 24 -11.69 -25.43 21.18
CA PRO A 24 -12.29 -25.20 19.89
C PRO A 24 -11.18 -24.68 18.97
N GLN A 25 -10.54 -25.58 18.22
CA GLN A 25 -9.62 -25.21 17.16
C GLN A 25 -10.42 -24.38 16.16
N ALA A 26 -10.21 -23.07 16.18
CA ALA A 26 -11.00 -22.14 15.39
C ALA A 26 -10.84 -22.46 13.88
N PRO A 27 -11.83 -23.08 13.21
CA PRO A 27 -11.71 -23.47 11.81
C PRO A 27 -11.87 -22.27 10.86
N VAL A 28 -12.11 -21.08 11.40
CA VAL A 28 -12.40 -19.86 10.66
C VAL A 28 -11.11 -19.18 10.17
N ALA A 29 -10.00 -19.32 10.91
CA ALA A 29 -8.73 -18.69 10.55
C ALA A 29 -8.07 -19.34 9.32
N SER A 30 -8.10 -20.68 9.22
CA SER A 30 -7.49 -21.41 8.10
C SER A 30 -8.21 -21.16 6.78
N ARG A 31 -9.55 -21.25 6.75
CA ARG A 31 -10.35 -20.98 5.54
C ARG A 31 -10.28 -19.52 5.07
N ARG A 32 -9.94 -18.58 5.97
CA ARG A 32 -9.71 -17.17 5.59
C ARG A 32 -8.34 -17.02 4.93
N LEU A 33 -7.32 -17.67 5.49
CA LEU A 33 -5.96 -17.65 4.93
C LEU A 33 -5.92 -18.33 3.56
N GLU A 34 -6.53 -19.50 3.40
CA GLU A 34 -6.62 -20.22 2.11
C GLU A 34 -7.24 -19.33 1.02
N ARG A 35 -8.38 -18.68 1.32
CA ARG A 35 -9.02 -17.76 0.36
C ARG A 35 -8.15 -16.56 -0.01
N ILE A 36 -7.36 -16.04 0.92
CA ILE A 36 -6.41 -14.95 0.63
C ILE A 36 -5.33 -15.47 -0.30
N VAL A 37 -4.74 -16.62 0.00
CA VAL A 37 -3.70 -17.23 -0.84
C VAL A 37 -4.21 -17.52 -2.25
N ASP A 38 -5.40 -18.08 -2.39
CA ASP A 38 -6.02 -18.35 -3.70
C ASP A 38 -6.28 -17.07 -4.49
N HIS A 39 -6.75 -16.00 -3.81
CA HIS A 39 -6.95 -14.70 -4.44
C HIS A 39 -5.64 -14.09 -4.94
N GLU A 40 -4.62 -14.08 -4.11
CA GLU A 40 -3.28 -13.57 -4.47
C GLU A 40 -2.67 -14.39 -5.61
N ALA A 41 -2.81 -15.71 -5.59
CA ALA A 41 -2.34 -16.57 -6.67
C ALA A 41 -3.03 -16.27 -8.01
N GLY A 42 -4.35 -16.10 -8.02
CA GLY A 42 -5.10 -15.72 -9.22
C GLY A 42 -4.78 -14.31 -9.72
N ALA A 43 -4.51 -13.37 -8.81
CA ALA A 43 -4.04 -12.03 -9.16
C ALA A 43 -2.64 -12.09 -9.80
N LEU A 44 -1.73 -12.90 -9.26
CA LEU A 44 -0.39 -13.10 -9.83
C LEU A 44 -0.45 -13.77 -11.20
N GLU A 45 -1.34 -14.73 -11.41
CA GLU A 45 -1.56 -15.37 -12.72
C GLU A 45 -2.07 -14.35 -13.75
N THR A 46 -3.05 -13.53 -13.36
CA THR A 46 -3.57 -12.47 -14.23
C THR A 46 -2.48 -11.46 -14.58
N LEU A 47 -1.65 -11.06 -13.61
CA LEU A 47 -0.54 -10.15 -13.83
C LEU A 47 0.49 -10.73 -14.80
N ASN A 48 0.86 -12.01 -14.63
CA ASN A 48 1.84 -12.68 -15.48
C ASN A 48 1.37 -12.86 -16.93
N ASN A 49 0.06 -13.01 -17.12
CA ASN A 49 -0.56 -13.14 -18.45
C ASN A 49 -0.90 -11.78 -19.09
N SER A 50 -0.81 -10.69 -18.33
CA SER A 50 -1.07 -9.34 -18.82
C SER A 50 0.21 -8.66 -19.28
N THR A 51 0.08 -7.80 -20.28
CA THR A 51 1.15 -6.96 -20.80
C THR A 51 0.80 -5.48 -20.65
N PHE A 52 1.82 -4.64 -20.74
CA PHE A 52 1.62 -3.19 -20.72
C PHE A 52 0.77 -2.76 -21.93
N GLY A 53 -0.35 -2.08 -21.66
CA GLY A 53 -1.30 -1.65 -22.69
C GLY A 53 -2.58 -2.49 -22.78
N ASP A 54 -2.70 -3.56 -22.00
CA ASP A 54 -3.94 -4.35 -21.92
C ASP A 54 -5.08 -3.61 -21.19
N LEU A 55 -4.74 -2.71 -20.27
CA LEU A 55 -5.67 -1.75 -19.71
C LEU A 55 -5.83 -0.56 -20.67
N GLN A 56 -7.03 -0.37 -21.21
CA GLN A 56 -7.38 0.78 -22.05
C GLN A 56 -8.71 1.36 -21.61
N VAL A 57 -8.69 2.60 -21.13
CA VAL A 57 -9.88 3.27 -20.57
C VAL A 57 -10.17 4.52 -21.40
N GLY A 58 -11.44 4.75 -21.73
CA GLY A 58 -11.90 5.98 -22.41
C GLY A 58 -11.93 5.96 -23.94
N GLY A 59 -11.66 4.81 -24.59
CA GLY A 59 -11.81 4.63 -26.05
C GLY A 59 -13.03 3.79 -26.45
N GLU A 60 -13.25 3.60 -27.76
CA GLU A 60 -14.31 2.72 -28.29
C GLU A 60 -14.08 1.24 -27.90
N ASP A 61 -12.82 0.81 -27.83
CA ASP A 61 -12.39 -0.54 -27.39
C ASP A 61 -11.88 -0.54 -25.95
N GLU A 62 -12.76 -0.21 -25.00
CA GLU A 62 -12.44 -0.20 -23.57
C GLU A 62 -12.08 -1.61 -23.06
N ARG A 63 -10.90 -1.73 -22.44
CA ARG A 63 -10.39 -2.99 -21.88
C ARG A 63 -9.99 -2.81 -20.42
N TRP A 64 -10.52 -3.70 -19.59
CA TRP A 64 -10.30 -3.73 -18.14
C TRP A 64 -9.64 -5.05 -17.74
N LEU A 65 -8.89 -5.04 -16.64
CA LEU A 65 -8.21 -6.21 -16.12
C LEU A 65 -8.93 -6.76 -14.88
N ASN A 66 -8.97 -8.08 -14.74
CA ASN A 66 -9.56 -8.74 -13.58
C ASN A 66 -8.61 -8.68 -12.36
N LEU A 67 -8.16 -7.49 -12.01
CA LEU A 67 -7.26 -7.22 -10.90
C LEU A 67 -7.87 -6.17 -9.99
N THR A 68 -7.63 -6.29 -8.70
CA THR A 68 -8.07 -5.31 -7.71
C THR A 68 -7.51 -3.93 -8.10
N GLY A 69 -8.39 -2.93 -8.16
CA GLY A 69 -8.06 -1.59 -8.66
C GLY A 69 -8.16 -1.38 -10.17
N LEU A 70 -8.15 -2.43 -11.00
CA LEU A 70 -8.11 -2.35 -12.47
C LEU A 70 -9.41 -2.80 -13.16
N LYS A 71 -10.51 -2.86 -12.41
CA LYS A 71 -11.86 -3.12 -12.93
C LYS A 71 -12.68 -1.83 -12.97
N LYS A 72 -13.58 -1.75 -13.94
CA LYS A 72 -14.53 -0.63 -14.07
C LYS A 72 -15.36 -0.39 -12.81
N GLU A 73 -15.82 -1.48 -12.19
CA GLU A 73 -16.68 -1.45 -10.99
C GLU A 73 -15.99 -0.90 -9.74
N HIS A 74 -14.66 -0.81 -9.72
CA HIS A 74 -13.91 -0.26 -8.59
C HIS A 74 -13.97 1.27 -8.51
N GLY A 75 -14.31 1.96 -9.62
CA GLY A 75 -14.53 3.41 -9.63
C GLY A 75 -13.26 4.27 -9.57
N PHE A 76 -12.10 3.73 -9.97
CA PHE A 76 -10.87 4.51 -10.11
C PHE A 76 -10.89 5.35 -11.41
N HIS A 77 -10.34 6.57 -11.34
CA HIS A 77 -10.24 7.51 -12.46
C HIS A 77 -9.07 7.18 -13.39
N TRP A 78 -9.11 6.02 -14.06
CA TRP A 78 -8.06 5.57 -14.97
C TRP A 78 -7.96 6.40 -16.26
N GLU A 79 -8.96 7.22 -16.58
CA GLU A 79 -8.89 8.23 -17.65
C GLU A 79 -7.79 9.28 -17.41
N LEU A 80 -7.33 9.45 -16.17
CA LEU A 80 -6.23 10.35 -15.85
C LEU A 80 -4.85 9.73 -16.12
N LEU A 81 -4.78 8.44 -16.47
CA LEU A 81 -3.52 7.72 -16.62
C LEU A 81 -2.59 8.38 -17.64
N ASP A 82 -3.12 8.85 -18.76
CA ASP A 82 -2.33 9.51 -19.79
C ASP A 82 -1.77 10.86 -19.30
N SER A 83 -2.58 11.64 -18.60
CA SER A 83 -2.11 12.90 -17.98
C SER A 83 -1.03 12.67 -16.93
N VAL A 84 -1.17 11.60 -16.13
CA VAL A 84 -0.15 11.20 -15.14
C VAL A 84 1.13 10.75 -15.86
N ARG A 85 1.02 10.01 -16.96
CA ARG A 85 2.16 9.56 -17.76
C ARG A 85 2.92 10.74 -18.36
N ASP A 86 2.23 11.69 -18.96
CA ASP A 86 2.85 12.87 -19.54
C ASP A 86 3.56 13.71 -18.47
N ARG A 87 2.92 13.88 -17.31
CA ARG A 87 3.54 14.55 -16.17
C ARG A 87 4.80 13.84 -15.69
N ALA A 88 4.78 12.51 -15.62
CA ALA A 88 5.95 11.71 -15.24
C ALA A 88 7.10 11.85 -16.25
N ARG A 89 6.79 11.84 -17.57
CA ARG A 89 7.78 12.08 -18.62
C ARG A 89 8.41 13.46 -18.50
N ASP A 90 7.61 14.50 -18.27
CA ASP A 90 8.11 15.86 -18.13
C ASP A 90 9.03 16.01 -16.90
N GLN A 91 8.67 15.37 -15.78
CA GLN A 91 9.51 15.37 -14.59
C GLN A 91 10.81 14.59 -14.80
N ALA A 92 10.74 13.41 -15.43
CA ALA A 92 11.93 12.62 -15.73
C ALA A 92 12.88 13.37 -16.68
N ARG A 93 12.34 13.99 -17.74
CA ARG A 93 13.11 14.83 -18.65
C ARG A 93 13.78 15.99 -17.93
N TYR A 94 13.06 16.66 -17.03
CA TYR A 94 13.60 17.80 -16.27
C TYR A 94 14.73 17.40 -15.31
N VAL A 95 14.60 16.25 -14.62
CA VAL A 95 15.55 15.83 -13.58
C VAL A 95 16.72 15.02 -14.14
N LEU A 96 16.45 14.13 -15.11
CA LEU A 96 17.39 13.09 -15.58
C LEU A 96 17.79 13.27 -17.05
N GLY A 97 17.17 14.21 -17.77
CA GLY A 97 17.45 14.48 -19.18
C GLY A 97 16.61 13.65 -20.17
N GLU A 98 16.69 13.99 -21.45
CA GLU A 98 15.90 13.38 -22.53
C GLU A 98 16.09 11.87 -22.66
N ASP A 99 17.32 11.38 -22.44
CA ASP A 99 17.67 9.96 -22.57
C ASP A 99 16.83 9.05 -21.65
N THR A 100 16.29 9.59 -20.55
CA THR A 100 15.51 8.82 -19.56
C THR A 100 14.04 8.66 -19.96
N VAL A 101 13.51 9.51 -20.85
CA VAL A 101 12.12 9.39 -21.33
C VAL A 101 11.96 8.07 -22.09
N GLY A 102 12.97 7.68 -22.87
CA GLY A 102 12.97 6.42 -23.58
C GLY A 102 12.93 5.19 -22.66
N LEU A 103 13.42 5.30 -21.43
CA LEU A 103 13.35 4.23 -20.43
C LEU A 103 11.92 4.04 -19.90
N ILE A 104 11.16 5.12 -19.74
CA ILE A 104 9.74 5.09 -19.33
C ILE A 104 8.89 4.46 -20.45
N ASP A 105 9.18 4.79 -21.70
CA ASP A 105 8.44 4.32 -22.86
C ASP A 105 8.95 2.96 -23.38
N GLY A 106 9.99 2.38 -22.78
CA GLY A 106 10.59 1.11 -23.20
C GLY A 106 11.32 1.17 -24.55
N SER A 107 11.66 2.37 -25.03
CA SER A 107 12.39 2.60 -26.29
C SER A 107 13.89 2.81 -26.11
N SER A 108 14.39 2.82 -24.87
CA SER A 108 15.81 2.99 -24.53
C SER A 108 16.21 2.09 -23.37
N ASP A 109 17.37 1.43 -23.51
CA ASP A 109 18.01 0.63 -22.45
C ASP A 109 19.11 1.41 -21.70
N ARG A 110 19.21 2.72 -21.94
CA ARG A 110 20.26 3.55 -21.32
C ARG A 110 19.80 4.04 -19.95
N TYR A 111 20.38 3.47 -18.90
CA TYR A 111 20.13 3.89 -17.53
C TYR A 111 20.80 5.23 -17.19
N PRO A 112 20.12 6.12 -16.45
CA PRO A 112 20.71 7.37 -15.97
C PRO A 112 21.77 7.12 -14.89
N LEU A 113 22.69 8.08 -14.72
CA LEU A 113 23.69 8.02 -13.65
C LEU A 113 23.04 8.41 -12.31
N LEU A 114 22.85 7.43 -11.44
CA LEU A 114 22.11 7.59 -10.19
C LEU A 114 22.94 7.21 -8.96
N TYR A 115 22.62 7.86 -7.84
CA TYR A 115 23.14 7.46 -6.54
C TYR A 115 22.49 6.16 -6.10
N HIS A 116 23.32 5.16 -5.80
CA HIS A 116 22.84 3.82 -5.42
C HIS A 116 22.43 3.72 -3.95
N ASN A 117 22.83 4.68 -3.10
CA ASN A 117 22.46 4.71 -1.69
C ASN A 117 21.65 5.97 -1.41
N LEU A 118 20.38 5.75 -1.06
CA LEU A 118 19.40 6.82 -0.84
C LEU A 118 19.14 7.09 0.64
N THR A 119 19.95 6.54 1.54
CA THR A 119 19.77 6.75 2.98
C THR A 119 20.07 8.20 3.34
N GLY A 120 19.08 8.91 3.89
CA GLY A 120 19.24 10.33 4.20
C GLY A 120 17.94 11.06 4.50
N PHE A 121 18.05 12.37 4.67
CA PHE A 121 16.94 13.26 4.98
C PHE A 121 16.68 14.22 3.83
N VAL A 122 15.41 14.35 3.45
CA VAL A 122 14.90 15.44 2.63
C VAL A 122 14.03 16.30 3.53
N GLN A 123 14.27 17.61 3.56
CA GLN A 123 13.46 18.56 4.32
C GLN A 123 13.07 19.73 3.43
N GLY A 124 11.86 20.23 3.60
CA GLY A 124 11.35 21.38 2.90
C GLY A 124 9.98 21.77 3.40
N THR A 125 9.24 22.48 2.56
CA THR A 125 7.86 22.90 2.83
C THR A 125 6.92 22.19 1.88
N TRP A 126 5.72 21.85 2.34
CA TRP A 126 4.65 21.36 1.49
C TRP A 126 3.57 22.43 1.35
N ARG A 127 2.83 22.38 0.24
CA ARG A 127 1.66 23.21 -0.02
C ARG A 127 0.61 22.38 -0.72
N GLN A 128 -0.62 22.48 -0.26
CA GLN A 128 -1.77 21.90 -0.93
C GLN A 128 -1.98 22.60 -2.27
N THR A 129 -1.92 21.85 -3.36
CA THR A 129 -2.09 22.38 -4.73
C THR A 129 -3.53 22.32 -5.24
N GLY A 130 -4.44 21.72 -4.48
CA GLY A 130 -5.87 21.69 -4.78
C GLY A 130 -6.67 20.84 -3.80
N SER A 131 -7.98 21.06 -3.78
CA SER A 131 -8.93 20.14 -3.17
C SER A 131 -9.38 19.17 -4.26
N TYR A 132 -8.95 17.92 -4.17
CA TYR A 132 -9.38 16.87 -5.07
C TYR A 132 -10.58 16.17 -4.45
N HIS A 133 -11.74 16.25 -5.10
CA HIS A 133 -12.84 15.35 -4.79
C HIS A 133 -12.41 13.95 -5.25
N GLY A 134 -11.95 13.15 -4.30
CA GLY A 134 -11.48 11.79 -4.58
C GLY A 134 -12.52 10.96 -5.33
N PRO A 135 -12.09 9.94 -6.09
CA PRO A 135 -13.02 9.03 -6.76
C PRO A 135 -14.04 8.48 -5.77
N HIS A 136 -15.27 8.31 -6.23
CA HIS A 136 -16.25 7.48 -5.54
C HIS A 136 -15.87 6.01 -5.72
N VAL A 137 -14.90 5.59 -4.93
CA VAL A 137 -14.35 4.23 -4.94
C VAL A 137 -15.38 3.26 -4.37
N ASN A 138 -15.67 2.18 -5.09
CA ASN A 138 -16.56 1.13 -4.59
C ASN A 138 -15.81 0.20 -3.62
N LEU A 139 -15.75 0.62 -2.35
CA LEU A 139 -15.06 -0.11 -1.29
C LEU A 139 -15.65 -1.52 -1.08
N SER A 140 -16.95 -1.70 -1.32
CA SER A 140 -17.61 -3.00 -1.24
C SER A 140 -17.18 -3.97 -2.32
N ALA A 141 -16.79 -3.48 -3.50
CA ALA A 141 -16.22 -4.30 -4.56
C ALA A 141 -14.73 -4.60 -4.33
N ILE A 142 -13.96 -3.65 -3.80
CA ILE A 142 -12.50 -3.77 -3.64
C ILE A 142 -12.11 -4.59 -2.40
N THR A 143 -12.86 -4.45 -1.31
CA THR A 143 -12.56 -5.16 -0.05
C THR A 143 -13.84 -5.69 0.60
N PRO A 144 -14.54 -6.64 -0.05
CA PRO A 144 -15.86 -7.11 0.38
C PRO A 144 -15.90 -7.69 1.81
N HIS A 145 -14.74 -8.06 2.36
CA HIS A 145 -14.60 -8.66 3.69
C HIS A 145 -13.85 -7.78 4.69
N GLY A 146 -13.55 -6.53 4.35
CA GLY A 146 -12.91 -5.56 5.24
C GLY A 146 -13.91 -4.98 6.24
N THR A 147 -13.53 -4.89 7.51
CA THR A 147 -14.30 -4.15 8.51
C THR A 147 -14.07 -2.66 8.24
N TYR A 148 -15.03 -1.96 7.59
CA TYR A 148 -14.87 -0.57 7.11
C TYR A 148 -14.74 0.53 8.19
N SER A 149 -14.27 0.19 9.39
CA SER A 149 -14.15 1.14 10.49
C SER A 149 -13.10 0.64 11.49
N SER A 150 -11.82 0.88 11.21
CA SER A 150 -10.86 1.03 12.30
C SER A 150 -10.98 2.43 12.90
N LYS A 151 -10.85 2.54 14.22
CA LYS A 151 -10.70 3.83 14.95
C LYS A 151 -9.35 4.52 14.66
N GLU A 152 -8.52 3.92 13.80
CA GLU A 152 -7.09 4.23 13.63
C GLU A 152 -6.81 5.26 12.51
N TRP A 153 -7.87 5.81 11.91
CA TRP A 153 -7.83 6.98 11.02
C TRP A 153 -7.51 8.21 11.86
N SER A 154 -6.23 8.37 12.15
CA SER A 154 -5.78 9.24 13.24
C SER A 154 -5.74 10.73 12.90
N ARG A 155 -5.85 11.15 11.63
CA ARG A 155 -6.24 12.50 11.18
C ARG A 155 -6.11 12.67 9.67
N ASN A 156 -6.94 13.53 9.08
CA ASN A 156 -6.69 14.10 7.76
C ASN A 156 -5.80 15.34 7.93
N VAL A 157 -4.78 15.49 7.08
CA VAL A 157 -4.00 16.73 6.98
C VAL A 157 -4.85 17.74 6.24
N SER A 158 -5.33 18.77 6.93
CA SER A 158 -6.25 19.78 6.38
C SER A 158 -5.63 21.15 6.22
N SER A 159 -4.37 21.32 6.61
CA SER A 159 -3.65 22.58 6.48
C SER A 159 -3.34 22.89 5.01
N ILE A 160 -3.15 24.17 4.69
CA ILE A 160 -2.86 24.62 3.32
C ILE A 160 -1.37 24.46 3.00
N ASP A 161 -0.52 24.59 4.01
CA ASP A 161 0.93 24.47 3.92
C ASP A 161 1.55 24.08 5.27
N GLY A 162 2.86 23.80 5.24
CA GLY A 162 3.64 23.52 6.42
C GLY A 162 5.00 22.91 6.10
N ASP A 163 5.64 22.33 7.12
CA ASP A 163 6.95 21.71 7.01
C ASP A 163 6.83 20.22 6.66
N ILE A 164 7.75 19.70 5.85
CA ILE A 164 7.85 18.27 5.55
C ILE A 164 9.29 17.81 5.74
N ARG A 165 9.44 16.66 6.39
CA ARG A 165 10.70 15.92 6.47
C ARG A 165 10.47 14.47 6.08
N ILE A 166 11.29 13.96 5.18
CA ILE A 166 11.28 12.58 4.74
C ILE A 166 12.64 11.98 5.06
N HIS A 167 12.64 10.92 5.88
CA HIS A 167 13.84 10.16 6.19
C HIS A 167 13.77 8.82 5.46
N PHE A 168 14.62 8.67 4.45
CA PHE A 168 14.77 7.42 3.70
C PHE A 168 15.78 6.50 4.38
N ARG A 169 15.42 5.22 4.44
CA ARG A 169 16.28 4.15 4.95
C ARG A 169 16.21 2.96 4.00
N GLU A 170 17.28 2.78 3.25
CA GLU A 170 17.46 1.58 2.42
C GLU A 170 18.08 0.46 3.28
N LYS A 171 17.59 -0.78 3.14
CA LYS A 171 18.27 -1.93 3.72
C LYS A 171 19.30 -2.43 2.71
N GLU A 172 20.57 -2.19 3.01
CA GLU A 172 21.71 -2.64 2.19
C GLU A 172 21.95 -4.15 2.28
N HIS A 173 21.43 -4.82 3.33
CA HIS A 173 21.59 -6.27 3.53
C HIS A 173 20.26 -6.95 3.89
N GLY A 174 19.83 -7.78 2.95
CA GLY A 174 18.71 -8.72 2.95
C GLY A 174 18.74 -9.37 1.57
N GLU A 175 18.37 -10.65 1.43
CA GLU A 175 18.34 -11.34 0.13
C GLU A 175 17.72 -10.41 -0.91
N ALA A 176 18.54 -9.92 -1.84
CA ALA A 176 18.08 -9.08 -2.92
C ALA A 176 17.10 -9.95 -3.70
N TRP A 177 15.86 -9.49 -3.87
CA TRP A 177 14.88 -10.14 -4.74
C TRP A 177 15.25 -9.99 -6.22
N ASN A 178 16.55 -10.03 -6.57
CA ASN A 178 17.25 -9.57 -7.78
C ASN A 178 18.07 -8.28 -7.52
N THR A 179 19.23 -8.12 -8.18
CA THR A 179 20.16 -6.98 -8.01
C THR A 179 19.56 -5.63 -8.43
N SER A 180 18.45 -5.67 -9.19
CA SER A 180 17.75 -4.51 -9.73
C SER A 180 16.76 -3.85 -8.76
N ALA A 181 16.35 -4.52 -7.68
CA ALA A 181 15.33 -4.01 -6.76
C ALA A 181 15.73 -4.18 -5.28
N ARG A 182 15.57 -3.12 -4.49
CA ARG A 182 15.92 -3.07 -3.07
C ARG A 182 14.75 -2.65 -2.20
N ARG A 183 14.70 -3.18 -0.98
CA ARG A 183 13.69 -2.75 0.00
C ARG A 183 14.08 -1.39 0.60
N ILE A 184 13.14 -0.45 0.55
CA ILE A 184 13.28 0.88 1.14
C ILE A 184 12.12 1.17 2.09
N ALA A 185 12.40 1.94 3.14
CA ALA A 185 11.39 2.50 4.02
C ALA A 185 11.60 4.01 4.13
N ALA A 186 10.51 4.76 4.29
CA ALA A 186 10.56 6.18 4.56
C ALA A 186 9.76 6.52 5.82
N ARG A 187 10.28 7.41 6.66
CA ARG A 187 9.49 8.09 7.69
C ARG A 187 9.19 9.50 7.19
N VAL A 188 7.92 9.81 7.01
CA VAL A 188 7.46 11.15 6.63
C VAL A 188 6.92 11.83 7.88
N THR A 189 7.48 13.00 8.19
CA THR A 189 7.03 13.89 9.25
C THR A 189 6.45 15.13 8.60
N LEU A 190 5.18 15.43 8.87
CA LEU A 190 4.48 16.63 8.42
C LEU A 190 4.28 17.55 9.62
N GLY A 191 4.74 18.79 9.52
CA GLY A 191 4.39 19.88 10.40
C GLY A 191 3.30 20.72 9.76
N GLU A 192 2.30 21.10 10.54
CA GLU A 192 1.30 22.10 10.14
C GLU A 192 1.70 23.46 10.70
N ASP A 193 1.60 24.52 9.87
CA ASP A 193 1.81 25.90 10.33
C ASP A 193 0.59 26.40 11.10
N THR A 194 0.37 25.82 12.27
CA THR A 194 -0.69 26.21 13.21
C THR A 194 -0.07 26.62 14.53
N SER A 195 -0.70 27.58 15.22
CA SER A 195 -0.24 28.15 16.48
C SER A 195 0.00 27.13 17.61
N TYR A 196 -0.44 25.88 17.43
CA TYR A 196 -0.34 24.79 18.40
C TYR A 196 0.75 23.75 18.08
N GLY A 197 1.50 23.91 16.98
CA GLY A 197 2.65 23.05 16.65
C GLY A 197 2.27 21.57 16.52
N ASN A 198 1.52 21.24 15.46
CA ASN A 198 1.08 19.87 15.22
C ASN A 198 2.03 19.15 14.26
N TRP A 199 2.65 18.06 14.72
CA TRP A 199 3.53 17.21 13.91
C TRP A 199 2.92 15.82 13.76
N TRP A 200 2.91 15.32 12.53
CA TRP A 200 2.38 14.01 12.18
C TRP A 200 3.45 13.13 11.57
N ASP A 201 3.60 11.90 12.08
CA ASP A 201 4.57 10.93 11.59
C ASP A 201 3.86 9.74 10.94
N MET A 202 4.24 9.43 9.70
CA MET A 202 3.82 8.23 9.01
C MET A 202 5.03 7.42 8.53
N ARG A 203 4.86 6.09 8.48
CA ARG A 203 5.87 5.18 7.95
C ARG A 203 5.39 4.60 6.63
N LEU A 204 6.22 4.73 5.62
CA LEU A 204 6.02 4.17 4.30
C LEU A 204 7.00 3.03 4.08
N HIS A 205 6.56 2.04 3.32
CA HIS A 205 7.33 0.86 2.94
C HIS A 205 7.26 0.68 1.43
N GLY A 206 8.32 0.18 0.83
CA GLY A 206 8.26 -0.17 -0.58
C GLY A 206 9.58 -0.60 -1.17
N VAL A 207 9.76 -0.29 -2.45
CA VAL A 207 10.83 -0.82 -3.29
C VAL A 207 11.51 0.32 -4.04
N HIS A 208 12.84 0.27 -4.07
CA HIS A 208 13.69 1.11 -4.89
C HIS A 208 14.24 0.27 -6.05
N MET A 209 13.95 0.70 -7.28
CA MET A 209 14.48 0.12 -8.51
C MET A 209 15.83 0.79 -8.79
N VAL A 210 16.93 0.06 -8.61
CA VAL A 210 18.30 0.61 -8.63
C VAL A 210 18.66 1.15 -10.02
N ASP A 211 18.24 0.44 -11.06
CA ASP A 211 18.61 0.78 -12.44
C ASP A 211 17.94 2.08 -12.92
N THR A 212 16.74 2.38 -12.41
CA THR A 212 15.94 3.54 -12.83
C THR A 212 15.88 4.65 -11.78
N GLY A 213 16.30 4.38 -10.54
CA GLY A 213 16.17 5.29 -9.39
C GLY A 213 14.73 5.46 -8.89
N THR A 214 13.78 4.71 -9.44
CA THR A 214 12.37 4.83 -9.10
C THR A 214 12.12 4.24 -7.72
N ILE A 215 11.45 5.01 -6.87
CA ILE A 215 11.04 4.58 -5.53
C ILE A 215 9.52 4.52 -5.49
N LEU A 216 8.97 3.33 -5.27
CA LEU A 216 7.56 3.15 -4.97
C LEU A 216 7.42 2.96 -3.47
N LEU A 217 6.65 3.85 -2.82
CA LEU A 217 6.36 3.80 -1.40
C LEU A 217 4.85 3.70 -1.19
N THR A 218 4.44 2.78 -0.32
CA THR A 218 3.06 2.64 0.12
C THR A 218 2.98 2.71 1.64
N THR A 219 1.85 3.18 2.14
CA THR A 219 1.53 3.15 3.56
C THR A 219 0.64 1.94 3.83
N THR A 220 0.86 1.23 4.93
CA THR A 220 -0.11 0.27 5.44
C THR A 220 -1.19 1.02 6.21
N SER A 221 -2.00 1.80 5.49
CA SER A 221 -3.25 2.30 6.04
C SER A 221 -4.29 1.20 5.87
N GLU A 222 -4.38 0.27 6.82
CA GLU A 222 -5.59 -0.55 6.90
C GLU A 222 -6.77 0.36 7.25
N LYS A 223 -7.89 0.22 6.53
CA LYS A 223 -9.11 1.01 6.74
C LYS A 223 -10.00 0.38 7.78
#